data_AF-A0A7C6DZ22-F1
#
_entry.id   AF-A0A7C6DZ22-F1
#
_cell.length_a   1.000
_cell.length_b   1.000
_cell.length_c   1.000
_cell.angle_alpha   90.00
_cell.angle_beta   90.00
_cell.angle_gamma   90.00
#
_symmetry.space_group_name_H-M   'P 1'
#
loop_
_entity.id
_entity.type
_entity.pdbx_description
1 polymer ?
#
loop_
_entity_poly.entity_id
_entity_poly.type
_entity_poly.pdbx_seq_one_letter_code
_entity_poly.pdbx_strand_id
1 'polypeptide(L)'
;MVSNEEVKTIVDFQLNSLKLALAIVFYITDIADYYTTKKGLEAGLREANPFAKKIMEWGWRKYQFFKFIGPAAMVAAGLTSDDPHYVWSAIFAVGAGFFIYAAIQNMLLIAGRKIAKA
;
A
#
# COMPACT_ATOMS: atom_id res chain seq x y z
N MET A 1 -5.37 -25.36 35.80
CA MET A 1 -6.44 -24.84 34.93
C MET A 1 -6.13 -23.38 34.70
N VAL A 2 -5.96 -22.96 33.44
CA VAL A 2 -5.80 -21.54 33.10
C VAL A 2 -7.16 -20.87 33.32
N SER A 3 -7.19 -19.72 33.99
CA SER A 3 -8.43 -18.99 34.24
C SER A 3 -8.95 -18.31 32.97
N ASN A 4 -10.27 -18.09 32.86
CA ASN A 4 -10.87 -17.38 31.72
C ASN A 4 -10.30 -15.95 31.55
N GLU A 5 -9.83 -15.35 32.65
CA GLU A 5 -9.25 -14.01 32.68
C GLU A 5 -7.82 -13.99 32.09
N GLU A 6 -7.02 -15.01 32.37
CA GLU A 6 -5.70 -15.21 31.74
C GLU A 6 -5.83 -15.48 30.24
N VAL A 7 -6.82 -16.30 29.81
CA VAL A 7 -7.07 -16.57 28.39
C VAL A 7 -7.44 -15.29 27.64
N LYS A 8 -8.34 -14.48 28.21
CA LYS A 8 -8.74 -13.19 27.62
C LYS A 8 -7.54 -12.24 27.48
N THR A 9 -6.70 -12.15 28.50
CA THR A 9 -5.51 -11.30 28.50
C THR A 9 -4.54 -11.68 27.37
N ILE A 10 -4.35 -12.98 27.13
CA ILE A 10 -3.48 -13.47 26.04
C ILE A 10 -4.07 -13.11 24.67
N VAL A 11 -5.37 -13.28 24.48
CA VAL A 11 -6.06 -12.93 23.22
C VAL A 11 -5.98 -11.43 22.94
N ASP A 12 -6.22 -10.60 23.95
CA ASP A 12 -6.12 -9.14 23.84
C ASP A 12 -4.68 -8.70 23.50
N PHE A 13 -3.67 -9.34 24.09
CA PHE A 13 -2.27 -9.09 23.77
C PHE A 13 -1.94 -9.46 22.30
N GLN A 14 -2.42 -10.61 21.83
CA GLN A 14 -2.23 -11.03 20.44
C GLN A 14 -2.90 -10.07 19.46
N LEU A 15 -4.15 -9.68 19.72
CA LEU A 15 -4.90 -8.75 18.88
C LEU A 15 -4.21 -7.38 18.80
N ASN A 16 -3.77 -6.83 19.93
CA ASN A 16 -3.07 -5.55 19.96
C ASN A 16 -1.71 -5.63 19.23
N SER A 17 -1.00 -6.76 19.36
CA SER A 17 0.24 -7.00 18.63
C SER A 17 0.00 -7.07 17.11
N LEU A 18 -1.10 -7.68 16.66
CA LEU A 18 -1.49 -7.71 15.25
C LEU A 18 -1.84 -6.32 14.72
N LYS A 19 -2.56 -5.51 15.50
CA LYS A 19 -2.86 -4.11 15.15
C LYS A 19 -1.57 -3.29 15.01
N LEU A 20 -0.61 -3.47 15.91
CA LEU A 20 0.71 -2.85 15.80
C LEU A 20 1.45 -3.31 14.54
N ALA A 21 1.44 -4.60 14.23
CA ALA A 21 2.05 -5.15 13.03
C ALA A 21 1.43 -4.55 11.75
N LEU A 22 0.10 -4.43 11.70
CA LEU A 22 -0.61 -3.78 10.60
C LEU A 22 -0.16 -2.33 10.39
N ALA A 23 -0.05 -1.55 11.48
CA ALA A 23 0.43 -0.17 11.41
C ALA A 23 1.87 -0.08 10.89
N ILE A 24 2.76 -0.97 11.36
CA ILE A 24 4.16 -1.02 10.92
C ILE A 24 4.26 -1.38 9.44
N VAL A 25 3.58 -2.46 9.02
CA VAL A 25 3.58 -2.92 7.62
C VAL A 25 3.11 -1.79 6.72
N PHE A 26 1.98 -1.16 7.05
CA PHE A 26 1.43 -0.07 6.28
C PHE A 26 2.40 1.11 6.15
N TYR A 27 2.99 1.54 7.25
CA TYR A 27 3.95 2.66 7.26
C TYR A 27 5.18 2.38 6.40
N ILE A 28 5.76 1.20 6.52
CA ILE A 28 6.94 0.79 5.73
C ILE A 28 6.58 0.74 4.24
N THR A 29 5.44 0.13 3.89
CA THR A 29 5.02 0.00 2.50
C THR A 29 4.70 1.34 1.86
N ASP A 30 4.08 2.25 2.60
CA ASP A 30 3.75 3.59 2.10
C ASP A 30 5.01 4.41 1.83
N ILE A 31 5.96 4.41 2.76
CA ILE A 31 7.25 5.10 2.56
C ILE A 31 7.97 4.53 1.33
N ALA A 32 8.05 3.20 1.23
CA ALA A 32 8.71 2.56 0.11
C ALA A 32 8.02 2.93 -1.22
N ASP A 33 6.70 2.84 -1.28
CA ASP A 33 5.91 3.16 -2.48
C ASP A 33 5.98 4.64 -2.86
N TYR A 34 5.99 5.56 -1.89
CA TYR A 34 6.14 6.98 -2.13
C TYR A 34 7.40 7.30 -2.92
N TYR A 35 8.54 6.74 -2.49
CA TYR A 35 9.82 6.99 -3.13
C TYR A 35 9.97 6.25 -4.47
N THR A 36 9.48 5.01 -4.57
CA THR A 36 9.54 4.25 -5.82
C THR A 36 8.61 4.84 -6.88
N THR A 37 7.43 5.31 -6.49
CA THR A 37 6.47 5.98 -7.38
C THR A 37 7.09 7.21 -8.02
N LYS A 38 7.64 8.13 -7.21
CA LYS A 38 8.29 9.34 -7.71
C LYS A 38 9.44 9.02 -8.64
N LYS A 39 10.37 8.14 -8.24
CA LYS A 39 11.52 7.75 -9.07
C LYS A 39 11.10 7.11 -10.39
N GLY A 40 10.07 6.26 -10.38
CA GLY A 40 9.55 5.62 -11.57
C GLY A 40 8.93 6.61 -12.56
N LEU A 41 8.18 7.61 -12.05
CA LEU A 41 7.62 8.68 -12.89
C LEU A 41 8.72 9.57 -13.48
N GLU A 42 9.74 9.93 -12.70
CA GLU A 42 10.90 10.71 -13.18
C GLU A 42 11.73 9.95 -14.22
N ALA A 43 11.86 8.63 -14.09
CA ALA A 43 12.48 7.78 -15.11
C ALA A 43 11.63 7.77 -16.40
N GLY A 44 10.31 7.59 -16.27
CA GLY A 44 9.39 7.64 -17.41
C GLY A 44 9.41 8.98 -18.15
N LEU A 45 9.52 10.11 -17.44
CA LEU A 45 9.68 11.44 -18.05
C LEU A 45 10.95 11.54 -18.90
N ARG A 46 12.08 11.03 -18.41
CA ARG A 46 13.36 11.00 -19.14
C ARG A 46 13.28 10.15 -20.40
N GLU A 47 12.40 9.15 -20.40
CA GLU A 47 12.14 8.26 -21.54
C GLU A 47 11.01 8.76 -22.46
N ALA A 48 10.57 10.01 -22.31
CA ALA A 48 9.46 10.62 -23.05
C ALA A 48 8.13 9.83 -22.95
N ASN A 49 7.91 9.11 -21.85
CA ASN A 49 6.71 8.32 -21.65
C ASN A 49 5.47 9.24 -21.47
N PRO A 50 4.43 9.10 -22.31
CA PRO A 50 3.25 9.97 -22.27
C PRO A 50 2.42 9.83 -20.98
N PHE A 51 2.39 8.64 -20.38
CA PHE A 51 1.67 8.41 -19.13
C PHE A 51 2.40 9.05 -17.95
N ALA A 52 3.72 8.88 -17.87
CA ALA A 52 4.53 9.54 -16.84
C ALA A 52 4.39 11.07 -16.93
N LYS A 53 4.41 11.62 -18.16
CA LYS A 53 4.15 13.04 -18.40
C LYS A 53 2.80 13.49 -17.87
N LYS A 54 1.72 12.81 -18.26
CA LYS A 54 0.35 13.15 -17.82
C LYS A 54 0.17 13.07 -16.30
N ILE A 55 0.73 12.05 -15.67
CA ILE A 55 0.69 11.89 -14.21
C ILE A 55 1.48 13.01 -13.51
N MET A 56 2.65 13.37 -14.05
CA MET A 56 3.48 14.44 -13.50
C MET A 56 2.83 15.82 -13.66
N GLU A 57 2.17 16.09 -14.79
CA GLU A 57 1.38 17.31 -15.03
C GLU A 57 0.18 17.42 -14.07
N TRP A 58 -0.52 16.30 -13.83
CA TRP A 58 -1.61 16.26 -12.86
C TRP A 58 -1.13 16.45 -11.41
N GLY A 59 0.12 16.04 -11.14
CA GLY A 59 0.79 16.14 -9.87
C GLY A 59 0.96 14.77 -9.22
N TRP A 60 2.21 14.29 -9.17
CA TRP A 60 2.56 12.96 -8.65
C TRP A 60 2.09 12.72 -7.20
N ARG A 61 2.00 13.76 -6.37
CA ARG A 61 1.49 13.65 -4.99
C ARG A 61 0.00 13.31 -4.96
N LYS A 62 -0.79 13.84 -5.92
CA LYS A 62 -2.21 13.48 -6.05
C LYS A 62 -2.34 12.03 -6.47
N TYR A 63 -1.55 11.61 -7.45
CA TYR A 63 -1.50 10.20 -7.86
C TYR A 63 -1.16 9.27 -6.68
N GLN A 64 -0.15 9.61 -5.88
CA GLN A 64 0.18 8.87 -4.65
C GLN A 64 -1.01 8.80 -3.69
N PHE A 65 -1.69 9.92 -3.45
CA PHE A 65 -2.85 9.97 -2.57
C PHE A 65 -3.98 9.02 -3.03
N PHE A 66 -4.29 8.99 -4.33
CA PHE A 66 -5.32 8.08 -4.85
C PHE A 66 -4.93 6.60 -4.73
N LYS A 67 -3.64 6.27 -4.92
CA LYS A 67 -3.14 4.91 -4.66
C LYS A 67 -3.31 4.54 -3.19
N PHE A 68 -3.09 5.51 -2.30
CA PHE A 68 -3.03 5.32 -0.86
C PHE A 68 -4.40 5.22 -0.18
N ILE A 69 -5.45 5.87 -0.70
CA ILE A 69 -6.79 5.88 -0.07
C ILE A 69 -7.32 4.49 0.24
N GLY A 70 -7.25 3.56 -0.72
CA GLY A 70 -7.79 2.21 -0.56
C GLY A 70 -7.08 1.42 0.56
N PRO A 71 -5.74 1.27 0.50
CA PRO A 71 -4.95 0.69 1.57
C PRO A 71 -5.16 1.37 2.93
N ALA A 72 -5.23 2.70 2.97
CA ALA A 72 -5.46 3.45 4.21
C ALA A 72 -6.82 3.14 4.85
N ALA A 73 -7.88 3.04 4.05
CA ALA A 73 -9.21 2.66 4.52
C ALA A 73 -9.24 1.23 5.10
N MET A 74 -8.54 0.29 4.45
CA MET A 74 -8.41 -1.09 4.94
C MET A 74 -7.65 -1.15 6.26
N VAL A 75 -6.57 -0.38 6.40
CA VAL A 75 -5.81 -0.30 7.66
C VAL A 75 -6.67 0.29 8.77
N ALA A 76 -7.39 1.37 8.51
CA ALA A 76 -8.29 1.97 9.50
C ALA A 76 -9.33 0.95 9.99
N ALA A 77 -9.98 0.23 9.06
CA ALA A 77 -10.94 -0.81 9.40
C ALA A 77 -10.29 -1.95 10.22
N GLY A 78 -9.08 -2.37 9.84
CA GLY A 78 -8.31 -3.40 10.54
C GLY A 78 -7.96 -2.99 11.97
N LEU A 79 -7.53 -1.75 12.19
CA LEU A 79 -7.17 -1.24 13.52
C LEU A 79 -8.38 -1.14 14.47
N THR A 80 -9.57 -0.87 13.93
CA THR A 80 -10.82 -0.80 14.69
C THR A 80 -11.50 -2.16 14.92
N SER A 81 -11.04 -3.23 14.26
CA SER A 81 -11.65 -4.54 14.38
C SER A 81 -11.19 -5.28 15.64
N ASP A 82 -12.11 -5.97 16.30
CA ASP A 82 -11.79 -6.91 17.39
C ASP A 82 -11.64 -8.36 16.89
N ASP A 83 -11.91 -8.60 15.61
CA ASP A 83 -11.69 -9.90 14.97
C ASP A 83 -10.23 -10.02 14.47
N PRO A 84 -9.40 -10.90 15.06
CA PRO A 84 -8.02 -11.09 14.65
C PRO A 84 -7.89 -11.58 13.20
N HIS A 85 -8.87 -12.34 12.67
CA HIS A 85 -8.84 -12.79 11.27
C HIS A 85 -9.01 -11.64 10.29
N TYR A 86 -9.82 -10.65 10.66
CA TYR A 86 -9.97 -9.43 9.88
C TYR A 86 -8.66 -8.61 9.88
N VAL A 87 -7.99 -8.47 11.03
CA VAL A 87 -6.69 -7.78 11.12
C VAL A 87 -5.64 -8.47 10.23
N TRP A 88 -5.56 -9.80 10.26
CA TRP A 88 -4.70 -10.57 9.36
C TRP A 88 -5.03 -10.32 7.89
N SER A 89 -6.30 -10.37 7.52
CA SER A 89 -6.75 -10.10 6.16
C SER A 89 -6.34 -8.70 5.70
N ALA A 90 -6.44 -7.70 6.58
CA ALA A 90 -5.99 -6.34 6.30
C ALA A 90 -4.47 -6.26 6.05
N ILE A 91 -3.65 -6.96 6.84
CA ILE A 91 -2.18 -7.02 6.64
C ILE A 91 -1.85 -7.56 5.23
N PHE A 92 -2.46 -8.68 4.84
CA PHE A 92 -2.24 -9.27 3.51
C PHE A 92 -2.77 -8.37 2.38
N ALA A 93 -3.94 -7.76 2.57
CA ALA A 93 -4.54 -6.87 1.58
C ALA A 93 -3.67 -5.63 1.33
N VAL A 94 -3.06 -5.05 2.37
CA VAL A 94 -2.11 -3.93 2.22
C VAL A 94 -0.94 -4.35 1.35
N GLY A 95 -0.27 -5.47 1.67
CA GLY A 95 0.85 -5.97 0.88
C GLY A 95 0.47 -6.24 -0.58
N ALA A 96 -0.66 -6.91 -0.81
CA ALA A 96 -1.16 -7.21 -2.15
C ALA A 96 -1.52 -5.94 -2.95
N GLY A 97 -2.16 -4.96 -2.30
CA GLY A 97 -2.54 -3.70 -2.93
C GLY A 97 -1.32 -2.93 -3.44
N PHE A 98 -0.27 -2.81 -2.64
CA PHE A 98 0.98 -2.18 -3.06
C PHE A 98 1.65 -2.92 -4.23
N PHE A 99 1.60 -4.26 -4.26
CA PHE A 99 2.12 -5.04 -5.38
C PHE A 99 1.33 -4.81 -6.67
N ILE A 100 0.00 -4.76 -6.61
CA ILE A 100 -0.86 -4.46 -7.76
C ILE A 100 -0.53 -3.07 -8.33
N TYR A 101 -0.39 -2.08 -7.46
CA TYR A 101 -0.04 -0.72 -7.89
C TYR A 101 1.34 -0.65 -8.55
N ALA A 102 2.35 -1.33 -8.00
CA ALA A 102 3.66 -1.42 -8.62
C ALA A 102 3.58 -2.09 -10.00
N ALA A 103 2.77 -3.15 -10.15
CA ALA A 103 2.56 -3.83 -11.42
C ALA A 103 1.89 -2.92 -12.46
N ILE A 104 0.84 -2.19 -12.08
CA ILE A 104 0.17 -1.20 -12.95
C ILE A 104 1.15 -0.12 -13.38
N GLN A 105 1.93 0.44 -12.45
CA GLN A 105 2.91 1.47 -12.77
C GLN A 105 3.96 0.96 -13.77
N ASN A 106 4.50 -0.24 -13.55
CA ASN A 106 5.44 -0.87 -14.48
C ASN A 106 4.80 -1.10 -15.87
N MET A 107 3.54 -1.54 -15.92
CA MET A 107 2.82 -1.72 -17.17
C MET A 107 2.66 -0.41 -17.94
N LEU A 108 2.30 0.68 -17.27
CA LEU A 108 2.21 2.02 -17.87
C LEU A 108 3.57 2.51 -18.40
N LEU A 109 4.65 2.23 -17.67
CA LEU A 109 6.00 2.55 -18.11
C LEU A 109 6.39 1.79 -19.38
N ILE A 110 6.11 0.48 -19.43
CA ILE A 110 6.37 -0.36 -20.60
C ILE A 110 5.51 0.08 -21.81
N ALA A 111 4.22 0.30 -21.59
CA ALA A 111 3.29 0.72 -22.64
C ALA A 111 3.70 2.08 -23.23
N GLY A 112 4.01 3.06 -22.38
CA GLY A 112 4.41 4.38 -22.87
C GLY A 112 5.77 4.38 -23.59
N ARG A 113 6.71 3.50 -23.24
CA ARG A 113 7.94 3.29 -24.04
C ARG A 113 7.65 2.79 -25.45
N LYS A 114 6.62 1.94 -25.64
CA LYS A 114 6.22 1.49 -26.97
C LYS A 114 5.61 2.62 -27.79
N ILE A 115 4.80 3.46 -27.16
CA ILE A 115 4.17 4.62 -27.82
C ILE A 115 5.23 5.67 -28.19
N ALA A 116 6.19 5.98 -27.31
CA ALA A 116 7.22 6.97 -27.59
C ALA A 116 8.21 6.57 -28.70
N LYS A 117 8.26 5.27 -29.05
CA LYS A 117 9.08 4.73 -30.14
C LYS A 117 8.32 4.61 -31.48
N ALA A 118 7.01 4.79 -31.46
CA ALA A 118 6.15 4.76 -32.64
C ALA A 118 6.00 6.18 -33.21
#